data_AF-A0A7S0N1Z3-F1
#
_entry.id   AF-A0A7S0N1Z3-F1
#
_cell.length_a   1.000
_cell.length_b   1.000
_cell.length_c   1.000
_cell.angle_alpha   90.00
_cell.angle_beta   90.00
_cell.angle_gamma   90.00
#
_symmetry.space_group_name_H-M   'P 1'
#
loop_
_entity.id
_entity.type
_entity.pdbx_description
1 polymer ?
#
loop_
_entity_poly.entity_id
_entity_poly.type
_entity_poly.pdbx_seq_one_letter_code
_entity_poly.pdbx_strand_id
1 'polypeptide(L)'
;MSTVAALTRRAFVECQDSCTTSSSARPRCFIESNPHPHSVRAPRVAPAQSRVELSSRYGVARTGVLHATVDGRGRVRQNTQRLAVEAVNTSPSRSSKYDGHDDGRSSAIHPPAVSTILEPVTEEAMRAEQTLDTLRLPQLVPPSHPPHTANVLRAGSNGHFVLEEGKLLGELCTWRIGGPARYATNVHDIETLRAVARFANENDLELLVVGKGSNVLFDDRGFDGIVVVNKMCYVEERENGVFRVGGGMHFDRLGWLTTRRDYTGLEFATGIPGTVGGAIFMNAGANAQTAVDTLQSVEYLTKDGELKELRRDRGELDTFSYRYSPFQDMKDLVSITAATFKLAHDPEAAERAKQMSIRRKASQPLADYTAGCVFRNPGGVSAGLLIDKAGLKGSSVGGAAVSKIHANFFINDKGIGTTAKEMRQLIQGVKDEIFAETGHVLHEEVRHIPFRLSDKK
;
A
#
# COMPACT_ATOMS: atom_id res chain seq x y z
N MET A 1 10.67 -54.93 -33.48
CA MET A 1 9.92 -56.14 -33.12
C MET A 1 9.21 -55.85 -31.82
N SER A 2 8.01 -55.28 -31.91
CA SER A 2 6.71 -55.99 -31.91
C SER A 2 6.18 -56.12 -30.48
N THR A 3 5.23 -55.29 -30.06
CA THR A 3 3.77 -55.58 -29.96
C THR A 3 3.49 -56.62 -28.86
N VAL A 4 2.62 -56.38 -27.86
CA VAL A 4 1.15 -56.61 -27.84
C VAL A 4 0.75 -56.38 -26.34
N ALA A 5 -0.17 -55.55 -25.87
CA ALA A 5 -1.57 -55.20 -26.18
C ALA A 5 -2.63 -56.29 -25.86
N ALA A 6 -3.39 -56.15 -24.76
CA ALA A 6 -4.81 -56.53 -24.63
C ALA A 6 -5.30 -56.31 -23.17
N LEU A 7 -6.30 -55.47 -22.87
CA LEU A 7 -7.75 -55.43 -23.22
C LEU A 7 -8.65 -56.20 -22.23
N THR A 8 -9.58 -55.47 -21.60
CA THR A 8 -11.00 -55.84 -21.38
C THR A 8 -11.74 -54.57 -20.87
N ARG A 9 -12.55 -53.88 -21.71
CA ARG A 9 -14.03 -53.97 -21.89
C ARG A 9 -14.82 -53.70 -20.59
N ARG A 10 -15.95 -52.98 -20.52
CA ARG A 10 -16.86 -52.24 -21.44
C ARG A 10 -17.93 -51.62 -20.51
N ALA A 11 -18.47 -50.44 -20.82
CA ALA A 11 -19.92 -50.16 -20.77
C ALA A 11 -20.22 -48.78 -21.40
N PHE A 12 -20.97 -48.85 -22.51
CA PHE A 12 -21.60 -47.77 -23.26
C PHE A 12 -23.08 -47.72 -22.82
N VAL A 13 -23.69 -46.54 -22.74
CA VAL A 13 -25.07 -46.30 -23.21
C VAL A 13 -25.14 -44.88 -23.78
N GLU A 14 -25.45 -44.81 -25.07
CA GLU A 14 -25.86 -43.63 -25.84
C GLU A 14 -27.31 -43.24 -25.55
N CYS A 15 -27.65 -41.97 -25.76
CA CYS A 15 -28.86 -41.64 -26.51
C CYS A 15 -28.67 -40.28 -27.22
N GLN A 16 -28.62 -40.32 -28.55
CA GLN A 16 -28.72 -39.18 -29.46
C GLN A 16 -30.17 -38.94 -29.86
N ASP A 17 -30.33 -37.82 -30.59
CA ASP A 17 -31.38 -37.45 -31.56
C ASP A 17 -32.47 -36.48 -31.08
N SER A 18 -32.85 -35.44 -31.81
CA SER A 18 -32.35 -34.77 -33.04
C SER A 18 -33.28 -33.58 -33.34
N CYS A 19 -32.77 -32.55 -34.05
CA CYS A 19 -33.44 -31.67 -35.05
C CYS A 19 -34.70 -30.83 -34.66
N THR A 20 -35.02 -29.61 -35.15
CA THR A 20 -34.53 -28.70 -36.21
C THR A 20 -35.36 -27.38 -36.13
N THR A 21 -34.83 -26.30 -36.73
CA THR A 21 -35.51 -25.17 -37.44
C THR A 21 -36.26 -24.01 -36.73
N SER A 22 -35.67 -22.82 -36.89
CA SER A 22 -36.20 -21.58 -37.54
C SER A 22 -37.04 -20.53 -36.80
N SER A 23 -36.64 -19.28 -37.09
CA SER A 23 -37.44 -18.03 -37.26
C SER A 23 -37.61 -17.03 -36.10
N SER A 24 -37.12 -15.82 -36.40
CA SER A 24 -37.67 -14.48 -36.11
C SER A 24 -38.71 -14.26 -35.00
N ALA A 25 -38.42 -13.32 -34.09
CA ALA A 25 -39.31 -12.16 -33.81
C ALA A 25 -38.66 -11.17 -32.82
N ARG A 26 -38.71 -9.89 -33.15
CA ARG A 26 -38.54 -8.74 -32.24
C ARG A 26 -39.86 -8.52 -31.46
N PRO A 27 -39.83 -7.73 -30.39
CA PRO A 27 -40.92 -6.79 -30.15
C PRO A 27 -40.43 -5.33 -30.16
N ARG A 28 -41.17 -4.49 -30.91
CA ARG A 28 -41.26 -3.03 -30.76
C ARG A 28 -42.42 -2.74 -29.79
N CYS A 29 -42.30 -1.68 -28.99
CA CYS A 29 -43.36 -0.77 -28.53
C CYS A 29 -42.66 0.35 -27.74
N PHE A 30 -43.01 1.63 -27.75
CA PHE A 30 -43.74 2.54 -28.63
C PHE A 30 -43.30 3.93 -28.14
N ILE A 31 -42.93 4.85 -29.02
CA ILE A 31 -42.70 6.27 -28.70
C ILE A 31 -43.91 7.00 -29.25
N GLU A 32 -44.61 7.77 -28.42
CA GLU A 32 -45.47 8.86 -28.88
C GLU A 32 -45.19 10.14 -28.09
N SER A 33 -45.33 11.23 -28.82
CA SER A 33 -44.80 12.57 -28.61
C SER A 33 -45.89 13.59 -28.23
N ASN A 34 -45.58 14.46 -27.26
CA ASN A 34 -45.91 15.90 -27.04
C ASN A 34 -47.27 16.51 -27.52
N PRO A 35 -47.85 17.56 -26.86
CA PRO A 35 -47.15 18.82 -26.48
C PRO A 35 -47.59 19.59 -25.19
N HIS A 36 -46.78 20.60 -24.84
CA HIS A 36 -46.86 21.72 -23.86
C HIS A 36 -48.18 22.52 -23.72
N PRO A 37 -48.29 23.60 -22.88
CA PRO A 37 -47.69 23.93 -21.56
C PRO A 37 -48.71 24.53 -20.55
N HIS A 38 -48.50 24.49 -19.22
CA HIS A 38 -49.04 25.52 -18.31
C HIS A 38 -48.23 25.67 -17.02
N SER A 39 -48.08 26.93 -16.61
CA SER A 39 -47.29 27.45 -15.51
C SER A 39 -48.04 27.41 -14.17
N VAL A 40 -47.42 26.92 -13.09
CA VAL A 40 -47.81 27.27 -11.71
C VAL A 40 -46.58 27.33 -10.79
N ARG A 41 -46.60 28.37 -9.94
CA ARG A 41 -45.60 28.87 -8.99
C ARG A 41 -45.14 27.87 -7.92
N ALA A 42 -43.88 28.00 -7.51
CA ALA A 42 -43.30 27.41 -6.30
C ALA A 42 -43.76 28.14 -5.01
N PRO A 43 -44.03 27.43 -3.90
CA PRO A 43 -44.25 28.05 -2.60
C PRO A 43 -42.93 28.31 -1.85
N ARG A 44 -42.88 29.45 -1.16
CA ARG A 44 -41.81 29.88 -0.26
C ARG A 44 -41.83 29.05 1.03
N VAL A 45 -40.68 28.50 1.43
CA VAL A 45 -40.47 27.87 2.74
C VAL A 45 -39.81 28.88 3.68
N ALA A 46 -40.37 29.05 4.87
CA ALA A 46 -39.86 29.89 5.95
C ALA A 46 -38.59 29.30 6.59
N PRO A 47 -37.65 30.11 7.11
CA PRO A 47 -36.46 29.58 7.76
C PRO A 47 -36.81 29.00 9.14
N ALA A 48 -36.52 27.71 9.34
CA ALA A 48 -36.57 27.05 10.64
C ALA A 48 -35.37 27.50 11.50
N GLN A 49 -35.65 27.94 12.73
CA GLN A 49 -34.64 28.19 13.76
C GLN A 49 -34.33 26.87 14.48
N SER A 50 -33.08 26.41 14.46
CA SER A 50 -32.61 25.34 15.35
C SER A 50 -31.76 25.96 16.47
N ARG A 51 -32.21 25.78 17.71
CA ARG A 51 -31.52 26.19 18.94
C ARG A 51 -30.77 24.98 19.47
N VAL A 52 -29.45 25.05 19.58
CA VAL A 52 -28.62 24.01 20.21
C VAL A 52 -28.13 24.55 21.55
N GLU A 53 -28.57 23.95 22.65
CA GLU A 53 -28.08 24.23 24.00
C GLU A 53 -27.00 23.19 24.37
N LEU A 54 -25.80 23.65 24.71
CA LEU A 54 -24.74 22.83 25.28
C LEU A 54 -24.56 23.24 26.74
N SER A 55 -24.80 22.32 27.68
CA SER A 55 -24.49 22.54 29.10
C SER A 55 -23.05 22.13 29.39
N SER A 56 -22.23 23.03 29.93
CA SER A 56 -20.99 22.66 30.63
C SER A 56 -21.19 22.73 32.13
N ARG A 57 -20.73 21.70 32.87
CA ARG A 57 -20.43 21.84 34.29
C ARG A 57 -19.19 22.75 34.38
N TYR A 58 -19.25 23.75 35.24
CA TYR A 58 -18.29 24.86 35.42
C TYR A 58 -18.49 26.10 34.52
N GLY A 59 -19.38 27.00 34.96
CA GLY A 59 -19.10 28.44 35.10
C GLY A 59 -19.10 29.37 33.86
N VAL A 60 -20.22 30.11 33.72
CA VAL A 60 -20.45 31.41 33.04
C VAL A 60 -20.31 31.48 31.51
N ALA A 61 -21.47 31.44 30.82
CA ALA A 61 -21.61 31.75 29.41
C ALA A 61 -21.79 33.26 29.17
N ARG A 62 -21.14 33.81 28.13
CA ARG A 62 -21.59 35.03 27.44
C ARG A 62 -22.02 34.64 26.02
N THR A 63 -23.28 34.89 25.71
CA THR A 63 -23.89 34.68 24.39
C THR A 63 -23.50 35.80 23.43
N GLY A 64 -22.98 35.46 22.25
CA GLY A 64 -22.86 36.34 21.10
C GLY A 64 -23.75 35.86 19.95
N VAL A 65 -24.51 36.77 19.33
CA VAL A 65 -25.35 36.49 18.16
C VAL A 65 -24.58 36.92 16.90
N LEU A 66 -24.38 36.00 15.95
CA LEU A 66 -23.84 36.31 14.63
C LEU A 66 -24.98 36.71 13.68
N HIS A 67 -24.91 37.93 13.13
CA HIS A 67 -25.75 38.34 12.01
C HIS A 67 -24.95 38.27 10.71
N ALA A 68 -25.47 37.55 9.72
CA ALA A 68 -24.98 37.57 8.34
C ALA A 68 -26.10 38.11 7.44
N THR A 69 -25.78 39.09 6.59
CA THR A 69 -26.66 39.57 5.52
C THR A 69 -26.06 39.23 4.16
N VAL A 70 -26.93 38.78 3.26
CA VAL A 70 -26.62 38.41 1.87
C VAL A 70 -27.10 39.54 0.97
N ASP A 71 -26.25 40.07 0.10
CA ASP A 71 -26.68 41.08 -0.85
C ASP A 71 -27.40 40.46 -2.07
N GLY A 72 -28.09 41.30 -2.86
CA GLY A 72 -28.88 40.88 -4.03
C GLY A 72 -28.08 40.28 -5.19
N ARG A 73 -26.78 40.00 -5.00
CA ARG A 73 -25.95 39.23 -5.94
C ARG A 73 -25.31 37.99 -5.29
N GLY A 74 -25.75 37.61 -4.09
CA GLY A 74 -25.40 36.35 -3.44
C GLY A 74 -24.04 36.31 -2.75
N ARG A 75 -23.44 37.47 -2.41
CA ARG A 75 -22.20 37.49 -1.61
C ARG A 75 -22.51 37.68 -0.13
N VAL A 76 -21.88 36.87 0.72
CA VAL A 76 -21.92 36.99 2.19
C VAL A 76 -20.79 37.92 2.63
N ARG A 77 -21.11 39.01 3.36
CA ARG A 77 -20.09 39.83 4.06
C ARG A 77 -20.06 39.44 5.54
N GLN A 78 -18.91 39.01 6.04
CA GLN A 78 -18.65 38.89 7.48
C GLN A 78 -18.08 40.22 8.01
N ASN A 79 -18.68 40.78 9.06
CA ASN A 79 -18.07 41.84 9.85
C ASN A 79 -17.34 41.19 11.03
N THR A 80 -16.01 41.28 11.08
CA THR A 80 -15.19 40.85 12.21
C THR A 80 -14.91 42.04 13.13
N GLN A 81 -15.53 42.09 14.31
CA GLN A 81 -15.00 42.86 15.43
C GLN A 81 -13.91 42.01 16.12
N ARG A 82 -12.68 42.52 16.20
CA ARG A 82 -11.58 41.89 16.96
C ARG A 82 -11.88 41.97 18.45
N LEU A 83 -11.98 40.83 19.13
CA LEU A 83 -11.80 40.72 20.58
C LEU A 83 -10.35 40.30 20.85
N ALA A 84 -9.58 41.16 21.51
CA ALA A 84 -8.24 40.85 22.00
C ALA A 84 -8.34 40.03 23.30
N VAL A 85 -7.49 39.02 23.46
CA VAL A 85 -7.33 38.26 24.70
C VAL A 85 -5.91 38.51 25.20
N GLU A 86 -5.77 39.19 26.34
CA GLU A 86 -4.52 39.31 27.09
C GLU A 86 -4.28 38.04 27.92
N ALA A 87 -3.08 37.48 27.82
CA ALA A 87 -2.64 36.35 28.63
C ALA A 87 -2.03 36.85 29.95
N VAL A 88 -2.62 36.46 31.09
CA VAL A 88 -2.04 36.68 32.41
C VAL A 88 -1.15 35.49 32.78
N ASN A 89 0.16 35.72 32.88
CA ASN A 89 1.14 34.79 33.43
C ASN A 89 1.01 34.74 34.96
N THR A 90 0.87 33.54 35.53
CA THR A 90 1.21 33.31 36.95
C THR A 90 2.04 32.05 37.08
N SER A 91 3.29 32.22 37.50
CA SER A 91 4.15 31.16 38.03
C SER A 91 3.85 30.94 39.52
N PRO A 92 4.20 29.76 40.07
CA PRO A 92 4.80 29.79 41.40
C PRO A 92 6.04 28.91 41.54
N SER A 93 6.85 29.32 42.51
CA SER A 93 8.18 28.85 42.89
C SER A 93 8.16 27.90 44.10
N ARG A 94 9.10 26.94 44.07
CA ARG A 94 9.93 26.32 45.14
C ARG A 94 9.36 25.66 46.43
N SER A 95 10.07 24.55 46.73
CA SER A 95 10.37 23.88 48.04
C SER A 95 9.30 22.88 48.55
N SER A 96 9.59 21.73 49.18
CA SER A 96 10.79 21.21 49.88
C SER A 96 10.71 19.68 50.12
N LYS A 97 11.89 19.06 50.36
CA LYS A 97 12.21 17.93 51.26
C LYS A 97 11.91 16.45 50.91
N TYR A 98 12.94 15.65 51.24
CA TYR A 98 13.11 14.19 51.28
C TYR A 98 12.29 13.50 52.40
N ASP A 99 11.84 12.26 52.17
CA ASP A 99 12.27 11.01 52.86
C ASP A 99 11.26 9.84 52.68
N GLY A 100 11.79 8.61 52.52
CA GLY A 100 11.27 7.39 53.18
C GLY A 100 10.29 6.44 52.47
N HIS A 101 10.84 5.27 52.06
CA HIS A 101 10.32 3.88 52.07
C HIS A 101 8.90 3.45 51.60
N ASP A 102 8.96 2.45 50.69
CA ASP A 102 8.24 1.14 50.61
C ASP A 102 6.71 1.07 50.56
N ASP A 103 6.16 0.56 49.45
CA ASP A 103 5.37 -0.69 49.39
C ASP A 103 4.64 -0.84 48.06
N GLY A 104 4.66 -2.06 47.51
CA GLY A 104 4.07 -2.41 46.23
C GLY A 104 2.54 -2.40 46.23
N ARG A 105 1.95 -1.84 45.16
CA ARG A 105 0.69 -2.29 44.56
C ARG A 105 0.58 -1.81 43.12
N SER A 106 0.41 -2.78 42.23
CA SER A 106 0.07 -2.60 40.82
C SER A 106 -1.28 -1.89 40.68
N SER A 107 -1.30 -0.75 39.98
CA SER A 107 -2.51 -0.16 39.41
C SER A 107 -2.21 0.29 37.99
N ALA A 108 -2.93 -0.29 37.03
CA ALA A 108 -2.85 0.02 35.61
C ALA A 108 -3.12 1.51 35.35
N ILE A 109 -2.19 2.18 34.66
CA ILE A 109 -2.34 3.55 34.18
C ILE A 109 -2.61 3.47 32.67
N HIS A 110 -3.83 3.84 32.27
CA HIS A 110 -4.15 4.14 30.87
C HIS A 110 -3.49 5.46 30.45
N PRO A 111 -2.92 5.57 29.24
CA PRO A 111 -2.42 6.86 28.74
C PRO A 111 -3.58 7.79 28.37
N PRO A 112 -3.44 9.11 28.54
CA PRO A 112 -4.49 10.08 28.22
C PRO A 112 -4.66 10.23 26.70
N ALA A 113 -5.91 10.44 26.27
CA ALA A 113 -6.28 10.69 24.89
C ALA A 113 -5.69 12.03 24.39
N VAL A 114 -4.96 11.99 23.27
CA VAL A 114 -4.46 13.17 22.57
C VAL A 114 -5.57 13.69 21.66
N SER A 115 -6.13 14.88 21.95
CA SER A 115 -7.04 15.56 21.03
C SER A 115 -6.24 16.25 19.93
N THR A 116 -6.37 15.80 18.69
CA THR A 116 -5.80 16.50 17.53
C THR A 116 -6.71 17.69 17.18
N ILE A 117 -6.17 18.90 17.29
CA ILE A 117 -6.84 20.14 16.85
C ILE A 117 -6.80 20.16 15.31
N LEU A 118 -7.98 20.22 14.69
CA LEU A 118 -8.19 20.36 13.26
C LEU A 118 -8.05 21.84 12.87
N GLU A 119 -7.17 22.16 11.92
CA GLU A 119 -7.24 23.45 11.22
C GLU A 119 -8.00 23.30 9.90
N PRO A 120 -8.87 24.26 9.53
CA PRO A 120 -9.63 24.19 8.28
C PRO A 120 -8.75 24.53 7.07
N VAL A 121 -8.81 23.68 6.05
CA VAL A 121 -8.18 23.88 4.73
C VAL A 121 -8.89 25.03 4.01
N THR A 122 -8.13 25.98 3.47
CA THR A 122 -8.63 27.20 2.80
C THR A 122 -9.20 26.92 1.40
N GLU A 123 -10.17 27.73 0.96
CA GLU A 123 -10.86 27.65 -0.35
C GLU A 123 -9.93 27.73 -1.58
N GLU A 124 -8.66 28.14 -1.41
CA GLU A 124 -7.68 28.18 -2.50
C GLU A 124 -7.28 26.78 -3.01
N ALA A 125 -7.36 25.74 -2.17
CA ALA A 125 -7.08 24.37 -2.58
C ALA A 125 -8.13 23.80 -3.56
N MET A 126 -9.35 24.33 -3.53
CA MET A 126 -10.47 23.86 -4.38
C MET A 126 -10.49 24.49 -5.78
N ARG A 127 -9.87 25.66 -5.98
CA ARG A 127 -9.84 26.32 -7.31
C ARG A 127 -8.79 25.76 -8.26
N ALA A 128 -7.76 25.06 -7.77
CA ALA A 128 -6.73 24.44 -8.61
C ALA A 128 -7.24 23.21 -9.41
N GLU A 129 -8.41 22.67 -9.08
CA GLU A 129 -8.97 21.47 -9.72
C GLU A 129 -9.63 21.73 -11.09
N GLN A 130 -9.98 22.97 -11.43
CA GLN A 130 -10.74 23.27 -12.67
C GLN A 130 -9.88 23.65 -13.88
N THR A 131 -8.55 23.67 -13.78
CA THR A 131 -7.67 24.08 -14.90
C THR A 131 -6.72 22.98 -15.40
N LEU A 132 -6.83 21.75 -14.90
CA LEU A 132 -5.91 20.65 -15.21
C LEU A 132 -6.36 19.72 -16.35
N ASP A 133 -7.54 19.95 -16.93
CA ASP A 133 -8.15 19.04 -17.92
C ASP A 133 -7.63 19.22 -19.37
N THR A 134 -6.54 19.99 -19.58
CA THR A 134 -5.97 20.21 -20.93
C THR A 134 -4.44 20.11 -21.03
N LEU A 135 -3.74 19.65 -20.00
CA LEU A 135 -2.27 19.46 -20.09
C LEU A 135 -1.92 18.14 -20.80
N ARG A 136 -1.62 18.23 -22.09
CA ARG A 136 -0.91 17.17 -22.83
C ARG A 136 0.43 16.88 -22.12
N LEU A 137 0.57 15.66 -21.62
CA LEU A 137 1.82 15.16 -21.04
C LEU A 137 2.95 15.26 -22.10
N PRO A 138 4.11 15.86 -21.77
CA PRO A 138 5.25 15.85 -22.68
C PRO A 138 5.73 14.42 -22.89
N GLN A 139 6.02 14.06 -24.14
CA GLN A 139 6.61 12.77 -24.45
C GLN A 139 8.00 12.68 -23.82
N LEU A 140 8.16 11.76 -22.88
CA LEU A 140 9.44 11.43 -22.25
C LEU A 140 10.33 10.74 -23.29
N VAL A 141 11.45 11.37 -23.62
CA VAL A 141 12.55 10.73 -24.35
C VAL A 141 13.28 9.82 -23.35
N PRO A 142 13.36 8.50 -23.58
CA PRO A 142 14.10 7.60 -22.69
C PRO A 142 15.60 7.91 -22.74
N PRO A 143 16.34 7.76 -21.62
CA PRO A 143 17.79 7.88 -21.62
C PRO A 143 18.41 6.82 -22.56
N SER A 144 19.36 7.26 -23.37
CA SER A 144 20.08 6.44 -24.34
C SER A 144 21.09 5.53 -23.63
N HIS A 145 20.66 4.35 -23.23
CA HIS A 145 21.56 3.23 -22.94
C HIS A 145 21.58 2.28 -24.14
N PRO A 146 22.75 1.70 -24.48
CA PRO A 146 22.83 0.74 -25.57
C PRO A 146 21.91 -0.45 -25.27
N PRO A 147 21.25 -1.05 -26.29
CA PRO A 147 20.39 -2.19 -26.07
C PRO A 147 21.25 -3.36 -25.56
N HIS A 148 21.05 -3.73 -24.30
CA HIS A 148 21.50 -5.02 -23.81
C HIS A 148 20.73 -6.08 -24.61
N THR A 149 21.44 -6.83 -25.45
CA THR A 149 20.89 -8.00 -26.14
C THR A 149 20.51 -9.03 -25.08
N ALA A 150 19.23 -9.06 -24.70
CA ALA A 150 18.69 -10.07 -23.80
C ALA A 150 18.81 -11.44 -24.47
N ASN A 151 19.72 -12.28 -23.97
CA ASN A 151 19.71 -13.69 -24.32
C ASN A 151 18.52 -14.33 -23.60
N VAL A 152 17.56 -14.82 -24.40
CA VAL A 152 16.41 -15.57 -23.90
C VAL A 152 16.82 -17.04 -23.82
N LEU A 153 17.07 -17.53 -22.60
CA LEU A 153 17.22 -18.96 -22.36
C LEU A 153 15.84 -19.59 -22.15
N ARG A 154 15.55 -20.65 -22.92
CA ARG A 154 14.37 -21.51 -22.72
C ARG A 154 14.82 -22.75 -21.97
N ALA A 155 14.27 -22.99 -20.79
CA ALA A 155 14.59 -24.17 -20.00
C ALA A 155 13.33 -25.04 -19.78
N GLY A 156 13.43 -26.32 -20.15
CA GLY A 156 12.60 -27.42 -19.60
C GLY A 156 11.33 -27.84 -20.35
N SER A 157 11.10 -29.14 -20.41
CA SER A 157 10.04 -29.86 -21.14
C SER A 157 8.67 -29.96 -20.44
N ASN A 158 8.51 -29.40 -19.23
CA ASN A 158 7.28 -29.48 -18.42
C ASN A 158 6.80 -28.11 -17.89
N GLY A 159 7.04 -27.04 -18.65
CA GLY A 159 6.60 -25.69 -18.33
C GLY A 159 7.50 -24.67 -19.04
N HIS A 160 6.98 -24.00 -20.06
CA HIS A 160 7.74 -23.04 -20.83
C HIS A 160 7.90 -21.73 -20.03
N PHE A 161 9.05 -21.53 -19.38
CA PHE A 161 9.46 -20.23 -18.87
C PHE A 161 10.64 -19.67 -19.66
N VAL A 162 10.78 -18.36 -19.62
CA VAL A 162 11.84 -17.59 -20.30
C VAL A 162 12.68 -16.91 -19.25
N LEU A 163 13.99 -17.11 -19.30
CA LEU A 163 14.95 -16.36 -18.50
C LEU A 163 15.55 -15.24 -19.35
N GLU A 164 15.48 -14.01 -18.85
CA GLU A 164 16.13 -12.83 -19.41
C GLU A 164 17.45 -12.58 -18.68
N GLU A 165 18.57 -12.61 -19.41
CA GLU A 165 19.88 -12.27 -18.86
C GLU A 165 20.08 -10.76 -18.71
N GLY A 166 20.74 -10.33 -17.64
CA GLY A 166 21.23 -8.96 -17.50
C GLY A 166 20.16 -7.90 -17.19
N LYS A 167 18.94 -8.31 -16.83
CA LYS A 167 17.85 -7.39 -16.48
C LYS A 167 18.26 -6.44 -15.36
N LEU A 168 18.20 -5.12 -15.59
CA LEU A 168 18.48 -4.13 -14.55
C LEU A 168 17.44 -4.19 -13.43
N LEU A 169 17.89 -4.43 -12.20
CA LEU A 169 17.01 -4.55 -11.02
C LEU A 169 16.38 -3.20 -10.64
N GLY A 170 17.02 -2.08 -10.99
CA GLY A 170 16.39 -0.76 -10.92
C GLY A 170 15.09 -0.66 -11.73
N GLU A 171 14.90 -1.46 -12.77
CA GLU A 171 13.62 -1.49 -13.51
C GLU A 171 12.51 -2.23 -12.75
N LEU A 172 12.88 -3.05 -11.77
CA LEU A 172 11.98 -3.92 -10.99
C LEU A 172 11.68 -3.39 -9.58
N CYS A 173 12.29 -2.27 -9.16
CA CYS A 173 12.01 -1.61 -7.87
C CYS A 173 11.55 -0.16 -8.03
N THR A 174 10.85 0.35 -7.02
CA THR A 174 10.31 1.72 -7.05
C THR A 174 11.37 2.79 -6.79
N TRP A 175 12.47 2.43 -6.14
CA TRP A 175 13.62 3.32 -5.99
C TRP A 175 14.41 3.53 -7.27
N ARG A 176 14.26 2.66 -8.28
CA ARG A 176 15.09 2.70 -9.50
C ARG A 176 16.59 2.56 -9.24
N ILE A 177 16.97 1.77 -8.23
CA ILE A 177 18.36 1.49 -7.84
C ILE A 177 18.58 -0.03 -7.89
N GLY A 178 19.68 -0.44 -8.51
CA GLY A 178 20.11 -1.85 -8.55
C GLY A 178 20.78 -2.24 -9.86
N GLY A 179 21.86 -3.02 -9.76
CA GLY A 179 22.59 -3.58 -10.89
C GLY A 179 21.83 -4.68 -11.64
N PRO A 180 22.49 -5.42 -12.55
CA PRO A 180 21.86 -6.46 -13.35
C PRO A 180 21.58 -7.74 -12.56
N ALA A 181 20.42 -8.35 -12.76
CA ALA A 181 20.20 -9.75 -12.40
C ALA A 181 20.94 -10.66 -13.38
N ARG A 182 21.48 -11.78 -12.91
CA ARG A 182 21.97 -12.84 -13.80
C ARG A 182 20.83 -13.37 -14.67
N TYR A 183 19.70 -13.70 -14.06
CA TYR A 183 18.46 -14.04 -14.74
C TYR A 183 17.26 -13.31 -14.12
N ALA A 184 16.30 -12.95 -14.95
CA ALA A 184 14.98 -12.49 -14.51
C ALA A 184 13.86 -13.19 -15.29
N THR A 185 12.70 -13.37 -14.65
CA THR A 185 11.52 -13.94 -15.32
C THR A 185 10.23 -13.48 -14.66
N ASN A 186 9.13 -13.49 -15.42
CA ASN A 186 7.79 -13.23 -14.91
C ASN A 186 7.04 -14.56 -14.73
N VAL A 187 6.34 -14.72 -13.61
CA VAL A 187 5.48 -15.89 -13.37
C VAL A 187 4.03 -15.47 -13.23
N HIS A 188 3.14 -16.13 -13.97
CA HIS A 188 1.70 -15.81 -13.99
C HIS A 188 0.84 -16.88 -13.31
N ASP A 189 1.44 -18.03 -13.00
CA ASP A 189 0.78 -19.20 -12.44
C ASP A 189 1.76 -20.04 -11.60
N ILE A 190 1.20 -20.98 -10.84
CA ILE A 190 1.93 -21.81 -9.88
C ILE A 190 2.85 -22.82 -10.59
N GLU A 191 2.45 -23.35 -11.74
CA GLU A 191 3.22 -24.38 -12.45
C GLU A 191 4.50 -23.79 -13.05
N THR A 192 4.41 -22.59 -13.62
CA THR A 192 5.58 -21.83 -14.07
C THR A 192 6.51 -21.51 -12.90
N LEU A 193 5.96 -21.05 -11.76
CA LEU A 193 6.77 -20.78 -10.57
C LEU A 193 7.47 -22.05 -10.03
N ARG A 194 6.77 -23.19 -9.99
CA ARG A 194 7.33 -24.50 -9.63
C ARG A 194 8.46 -24.92 -10.58
N ALA A 195 8.26 -24.74 -11.88
CA ALA A 195 9.26 -25.07 -12.89
C ALA A 195 10.53 -24.23 -12.71
N VAL A 196 10.39 -22.92 -12.47
CA VAL A 196 11.52 -22.03 -12.19
C VAL A 196 12.22 -22.40 -10.87
N ALA A 197 11.46 -22.69 -9.81
CA ALA A 197 12.04 -23.08 -8.52
C ALA A 197 12.84 -24.39 -8.61
N ARG A 198 12.30 -25.38 -9.32
CA ARG A 198 13.00 -26.65 -9.60
C ARG A 198 14.27 -26.40 -10.40
N PHE A 199 14.19 -25.62 -11.47
CA PHE A 199 15.36 -25.29 -12.29
C PHE A 199 16.44 -24.57 -11.46
N ALA A 200 16.05 -23.61 -10.62
CA ALA A 200 16.98 -22.91 -9.74
C ALA A 200 17.70 -23.90 -8.80
N ASN A 201 16.95 -24.82 -8.19
CA ASN A 201 17.51 -25.84 -7.30
C ASN A 201 18.45 -26.84 -8.04
N GLU A 202 18.06 -27.31 -9.22
CA GLU A 202 18.86 -28.22 -10.06
C GLU A 202 20.18 -27.59 -10.53
N ASN A 203 20.24 -26.26 -10.64
CA ASN A 203 21.40 -25.52 -11.11
C ASN A 203 22.11 -24.72 -10.01
N ASP A 204 21.75 -24.94 -8.74
CA ASP A 204 22.31 -24.24 -7.57
C ASP A 204 22.28 -22.70 -7.70
N LEU A 205 21.17 -22.16 -8.23
CA LEU A 205 20.94 -20.73 -8.39
C LEU A 205 20.07 -20.20 -7.25
N GLU A 206 20.50 -19.10 -6.63
CA GLU A 206 19.67 -18.40 -5.63
C GLU A 206 18.41 -17.84 -6.31
N LEU A 207 17.27 -18.05 -5.66
CA LEU A 207 15.97 -17.58 -6.16
C LEU A 207 15.47 -16.43 -5.28
N LEU A 208 15.15 -15.30 -5.91
CA LEU A 208 14.52 -14.16 -5.26
C LEU A 208 13.19 -13.84 -5.93
N VAL A 209 12.10 -13.93 -5.17
CA VAL A 209 10.78 -13.52 -5.66
C VAL A 209 10.47 -12.09 -5.24
N VAL A 210 10.09 -11.26 -6.20
CA VAL A 210 9.72 -9.86 -5.98
C VAL A 210 8.33 -9.54 -6.54
N GLY A 211 7.63 -8.65 -5.84
CA GLY A 211 6.40 -8.03 -6.33
C GLY A 211 6.72 -6.82 -7.20
N LYS A 212 6.34 -5.62 -6.72
CA LYS A 212 6.69 -4.33 -7.36
C LYS A 212 8.05 -3.76 -6.93
N GLY A 213 8.79 -4.49 -6.10
CA GLY A 213 10.04 -4.02 -5.49
C GLY A 213 9.89 -2.70 -4.73
N SER A 214 8.76 -2.51 -4.03
CA SER A 214 8.44 -1.25 -3.33
C SER A 214 9.03 -1.13 -1.92
N ASN A 215 9.78 -2.14 -1.46
CA ASN A 215 10.41 -2.17 -0.14
C ASN A 215 11.80 -2.86 -0.19
N VAL A 216 12.53 -2.70 -1.30
CA VAL A 216 13.84 -3.36 -1.51
C VAL A 216 14.89 -2.37 -2.01
N LEU A 217 16.11 -2.53 -1.52
CA LEU A 217 17.32 -1.91 -2.06
C LEU A 217 18.21 -2.99 -2.65
N PHE A 218 18.31 -3.05 -3.97
CA PHE A 218 19.22 -3.95 -4.66
C PHE A 218 20.65 -3.43 -4.64
N ASP A 219 21.63 -4.33 -4.58
CA ASP A 219 23.04 -3.97 -4.69
C ASP A 219 23.39 -3.43 -6.08
N ASP A 220 24.38 -2.52 -6.14
CA ASP A 220 24.85 -1.95 -7.40
C ASP A 220 25.47 -2.99 -8.34
N ARG A 221 25.99 -4.09 -7.78
CA ARG A 221 26.51 -5.24 -8.55
C ARG A 221 25.41 -6.16 -9.07
N GLY A 222 24.18 -6.02 -8.59
CA GLY A 222 23.03 -6.79 -9.03
C GLY A 222 22.74 -8.03 -8.17
N PHE A 223 22.30 -9.12 -8.81
CA PHE A 223 21.93 -10.38 -8.14
C PHE A 223 22.37 -11.60 -8.97
N ASP A 224 23.25 -12.44 -8.42
CA ASP A 224 23.76 -13.65 -9.08
C ASP A 224 22.83 -14.85 -8.84
N GLY A 225 21.68 -14.82 -9.51
CA GLY A 225 20.66 -15.84 -9.40
C GLY A 225 19.48 -15.54 -10.31
N ILE A 226 18.31 -16.07 -9.97
CA ILE A 226 17.05 -15.82 -10.70
C ILE A 226 16.17 -14.87 -9.89
N VAL A 227 15.85 -13.72 -10.47
CA VAL A 227 14.82 -12.82 -9.94
C VAL A 227 13.47 -13.11 -10.62
N VAL A 228 12.53 -13.62 -9.83
CA VAL A 228 11.17 -13.90 -10.28
C VAL A 228 10.25 -12.75 -9.92
N VAL A 229 9.61 -12.16 -10.91
CA VAL A 229 8.55 -11.17 -10.71
C VAL A 229 7.21 -11.91 -10.64
N ASN A 230 6.59 -11.89 -9.46
CA ASN A 230 5.28 -12.51 -9.27
C ASN A 230 4.17 -11.67 -9.93
N LYS A 231 3.58 -12.19 -11.01
CA LYS A 231 2.50 -11.58 -11.80
C LYS A 231 1.19 -12.36 -11.72
N MET A 232 1.02 -13.23 -10.71
CA MET A 232 -0.27 -13.89 -10.43
C MET A 232 -1.31 -12.86 -9.99
N CYS A 233 -2.00 -12.25 -10.96
CA CYS A 233 -2.86 -11.08 -10.77
C CYS A 233 -4.31 -11.43 -11.10
N TYR A 234 -5.03 -11.97 -10.12
CA TYR A 234 -6.45 -12.30 -10.22
C TYR A 234 -7.16 -11.97 -8.90
N VAL A 235 -8.49 -11.82 -8.98
CA VAL A 235 -9.39 -11.67 -7.84
C VAL A 235 -10.59 -12.58 -8.09
N GLU A 236 -10.78 -13.54 -7.19
CA GLU A 236 -11.93 -14.44 -7.13
C GLU A 236 -12.81 -13.99 -5.97
N GLU A 237 -13.93 -13.36 -6.28
CA GLU A 237 -14.96 -13.06 -5.29
C GLU A 237 -15.78 -14.32 -5.02
N ARG A 238 -15.85 -14.70 -3.75
CA ARG A 238 -16.67 -15.77 -3.21
C ARG A 238 -17.81 -15.14 -2.40
N GLU A 239 -18.76 -15.96 -1.96
CA GLU A 239 -19.90 -15.49 -1.19
C GLU A 239 -19.49 -14.79 0.12
N ASN A 240 -20.36 -13.90 0.59
CA ASN A 240 -20.25 -13.23 1.89
C ASN A 240 -18.98 -12.36 2.04
N GLY A 241 -18.53 -11.67 0.99
CA GLY A 241 -17.37 -10.77 1.09
C GLY A 241 -16.02 -11.48 1.28
N VAL A 242 -15.92 -12.71 0.80
CA VAL A 242 -14.65 -13.46 0.78
C VAL A 242 -13.97 -13.28 -0.56
N PHE A 243 -12.70 -12.88 -0.55
CA PHE A 243 -11.93 -12.62 -1.77
C PHE A 243 -10.65 -13.45 -1.76
N ARG A 244 -10.51 -14.38 -2.71
CA ARG A 244 -9.22 -15.05 -2.95
C ARG A 244 -8.46 -14.29 -4.03
N VAL A 245 -7.23 -13.89 -3.73
CA VAL A 245 -6.48 -12.93 -4.53
C VAL A 245 -5.08 -13.46 -4.80
N GLY A 246 -4.65 -13.41 -6.05
CA GLY A 246 -3.29 -13.82 -6.43
C GLY A 246 -2.22 -12.92 -5.82
N GLY A 247 -1.09 -13.52 -5.43
CA GLY A 247 0.01 -12.83 -4.75
C GLY A 247 0.65 -11.70 -5.57
N GLY A 248 0.52 -11.72 -6.89
CA GLY A 248 0.98 -10.65 -7.79
C GLY A 248 -0.03 -9.50 -7.99
N MET A 249 -1.25 -9.61 -7.45
CA MET A 249 -2.26 -8.55 -7.52
C MET A 249 -1.76 -7.28 -6.81
N HIS A 250 -1.99 -6.13 -7.42
CA HIS A 250 -1.61 -4.83 -6.85
C HIS A 250 -2.45 -4.53 -5.59
N PHE A 251 -1.80 -4.25 -4.46
CA PHE A 251 -2.49 -4.14 -3.17
C PHE A 251 -3.35 -2.87 -3.07
N ASP A 252 -2.86 -1.75 -3.60
CA ASP A 252 -3.61 -0.50 -3.79
C ASP A 252 -4.85 -0.70 -4.65
N ARG A 253 -4.72 -1.44 -5.76
CA ARG A 253 -5.83 -1.77 -6.65
C ARG A 253 -6.86 -2.66 -5.97
N LEU A 254 -6.43 -3.62 -5.15
CA LEU A 254 -7.34 -4.46 -4.36
C LEU A 254 -8.14 -3.62 -3.36
N GLY A 255 -7.49 -2.70 -2.65
CA GLY A 255 -8.18 -1.76 -1.76
C GLY A 255 -9.24 -0.96 -2.50
N TRP A 256 -8.92 -0.39 -3.66
CA TRP A 256 -9.89 0.37 -4.44
C TRP A 256 -11.02 -0.49 -5.01
N LEU A 257 -10.72 -1.71 -5.45
CA LEU A 257 -11.71 -2.63 -6.00
C LEU A 257 -12.76 -3.03 -4.95
N THR A 258 -12.30 -3.40 -3.75
CA THR A 258 -13.17 -3.88 -2.67
C THR A 258 -14.02 -2.75 -2.09
N THR A 259 -13.41 -1.60 -1.81
CA THR A 259 -14.11 -0.42 -1.26
C THR A 259 -15.16 0.17 -2.19
N ARG A 260 -14.93 0.15 -3.51
CA ARG A 260 -15.93 0.57 -4.52
C ARG A 260 -17.09 -0.41 -4.69
N ARG A 261 -16.99 -1.60 -4.09
CA ARG A 261 -18.05 -2.61 -4.00
C ARG A 261 -18.64 -2.65 -2.58
N ASP A 262 -18.50 -1.56 -1.83
CA ASP A 262 -19.02 -1.40 -0.48
C ASP A 262 -18.48 -2.45 0.51
N TYR A 263 -17.22 -2.85 0.37
CA TYR A 263 -16.53 -3.69 1.36
C TYR A 263 -15.50 -2.90 2.17
N THR A 264 -15.55 -3.05 3.49
CA THR A 264 -14.63 -2.45 4.47
C THR A 264 -13.56 -3.44 4.94
N GLY A 265 -12.41 -2.90 5.35
CA GLY A 265 -11.26 -3.63 5.89
C GLY A 265 -9.98 -3.51 5.06
N LEU A 266 -10.03 -2.87 3.89
CA LEU A 266 -8.88 -2.64 3.01
C LEU A 266 -8.77 -1.18 2.52
N GLU A 267 -9.48 -0.23 3.14
CA GLU A 267 -9.41 1.20 2.79
C GLU A 267 -7.96 1.72 2.88
N PHE A 268 -7.23 1.29 3.91
CA PHE A 268 -5.84 1.68 4.15
C PHE A 268 -4.89 1.20 3.05
N ALA A 269 -5.25 0.13 2.32
CA ALA A 269 -4.45 -0.45 1.27
C ALA A 269 -4.41 0.44 0.01
N THR A 270 -5.40 1.30 -0.22
CA THR A 270 -5.56 2.14 -1.43
C THR A 270 -4.37 3.03 -1.79
N GLY A 271 -3.47 3.27 -0.83
CA GLY A 271 -2.25 4.04 -1.01
C GLY A 271 -0.95 3.26 -0.79
N ILE A 272 -1.01 1.96 -0.52
CA ILE A 272 0.18 1.14 -0.24
C ILE A 272 0.72 0.57 -1.56
N PRO A 273 1.89 1.03 -2.04
CA PRO A 273 2.48 0.48 -3.25
C PRO A 273 2.98 -0.94 -2.98
N GLY A 274 2.66 -1.87 -3.88
CA GLY A 274 3.15 -3.24 -3.77
C GLY A 274 2.20 -4.24 -4.40
N THR A 275 2.47 -5.50 -4.12
CA THR A 275 1.58 -6.62 -4.45
C THR A 275 1.01 -7.22 -3.17
N VAL A 276 -0.07 -7.99 -3.27
CA VAL A 276 -0.68 -8.72 -2.14
C VAL A 276 0.35 -9.61 -1.44
N GLY A 277 1.16 -10.37 -2.19
CA GLY A 277 2.20 -11.21 -1.61
C GLY A 277 3.24 -10.41 -0.84
N GLY A 278 3.71 -9.29 -1.41
CA GLY A 278 4.62 -8.39 -0.70
C GLY A 278 3.99 -7.72 0.54
N ALA A 279 2.70 -7.36 0.46
CA ALA A 279 1.97 -6.78 1.57
C ALA A 279 1.84 -7.77 2.73
N ILE A 280 1.55 -9.05 2.44
CA ILE A 280 1.45 -10.09 3.47
C ILE A 280 2.82 -10.40 4.06
N PHE A 281 3.85 -10.53 3.21
CA PHE A 281 5.23 -10.78 3.66
C PHE A 281 5.69 -9.73 4.68
N MET A 282 5.35 -8.46 4.46
CA MET A 282 5.71 -7.36 5.37
C MET A 282 4.66 -7.07 6.44
N ASN A 283 3.53 -7.78 6.48
CA ASN A 283 2.33 -7.38 7.20
C ASN A 283 2.04 -5.87 7.06
N ALA A 284 1.92 -5.44 5.79
CA ALA A 284 1.79 -4.03 5.43
C ALA A 284 0.57 -3.42 6.12
N GLY A 285 0.74 -2.19 6.59
CA GLY A 285 -0.29 -1.52 7.38
C GLY A 285 -0.13 -0.02 7.41
N ALA A 286 -1.26 0.66 7.51
CA ALA A 286 -1.40 2.10 7.64
C ALA A 286 -2.68 2.40 8.42
N ASN A 287 -2.77 3.60 9.03
CA ASN A 287 -3.98 4.04 9.73
C ASN A 287 -4.46 3.05 10.81
N ALA A 288 -3.52 2.46 11.56
CA ALA A 288 -3.75 1.45 12.60
C ALA A 288 -4.39 0.14 12.12
N GLN A 289 -4.45 -0.10 10.81
CA GLN A 289 -4.88 -1.37 10.21
C GLN A 289 -3.69 -2.02 9.49
N THR A 290 -3.73 -3.35 9.41
CA THR A 290 -2.72 -4.19 8.79
C THR A 290 -3.36 -5.26 7.91
N ALA A 291 -2.58 -5.81 6.98
CA ALA A 291 -3.06 -6.84 6.07
C ALA A 291 -3.63 -8.04 6.82
N VAL A 292 -3.01 -8.45 7.93
CA VAL A 292 -3.47 -9.62 8.69
C VAL A 292 -4.89 -9.45 9.24
N ASP A 293 -5.33 -8.24 9.59
CA ASP A 293 -6.63 -7.99 10.23
C ASP A 293 -7.82 -8.56 9.45
N THR A 294 -7.70 -8.69 8.12
CA THR A 294 -8.75 -9.22 7.23
C THR A 294 -8.39 -10.56 6.57
N LEU A 295 -7.19 -11.12 6.80
CA LEU A 295 -6.79 -12.41 6.23
C LEU A 295 -7.55 -13.58 6.86
N GLN A 296 -8.07 -14.48 6.04
CA GLN A 296 -8.51 -15.82 6.45
C GLN A 296 -7.45 -16.88 6.21
N SER A 297 -6.74 -16.81 5.07
CA SER A 297 -5.66 -17.74 4.76
C SER A 297 -4.63 -17.15 3.80
N VAL A 298 -3.45 -17.76 3.78
CA VAL A 298 -2.35 -17.41 2.88
C VAL A 298 -1.77 -18.68 2.27
N GLU A 299 -1.81 -18.77 0.95
CA GLU A 299 -1.20 -19.86 0.18
C GLU A 299 0.23 -19.48 -0.22
N TYR A 300 1.15 -20.44 -0.11
CA TYR A 300 2.55 -20.24 -0.45
C TYR A 300 3.19 -21.49 -1.03
N LEU A 301 4.19 -21.29 -1.88
CA LEU A 301 5.01 -22.34 -2.47
C LEU A 301 6.30 -22.52 -1.68
N THR A 302 6.68 -23.77 -1.45
CA THR A 302 7.96 -24.15 -0.82
C THR A 302 9.02 -24.53 -1.86
N LYS A 303 10.28 -24.63 -1.43
CA LYS A 303 11.42 -25.04 -2.27
C LYS A 303 11.26 -26.45 -2.86
N ASP A 304 10.56 -27.34 -2.16
CA ASP A 304 10.25 -28.70 -2.63
C ASP A 304 9.09 -28.71 -3.65
N GLY A 305 8.52 -27.56 -3.98
CA GLY A 305 7.41 -27.43 -4.93
C GLY A 305 6.02 -27.68 -4.31
N GLU A 306 5.94 -27.91 -3.00
CA GLU A 306 4.67 -28.09 -2.31
C GLU A 306 3.94 -26.75 -2.13
N LEU A 307 2.64 -26.75 -2.40
CA LEU A 307 1.74 -25.64 -2.08
C LEU A 307 1.18 -25.88 -0.67
N LYS A 308 1.45 -24.95 0.23
CA LYS A 308 0.99 -24.98 1.63
C LYS A 308 0.08 -23.78 1.90
N GLU A 309 -0.68 -23.85 2.99
CA GLU A 309 -1.62 -22.81 3.40
C GLU A 309 -1.49 -22.57 4.91
N LEU A 310 -1.40 -21.30 5.32
CA LEU A 310 -1.62 -20.87 6.70
C LEU A 310 -3.05 -20.35 6.85
N ARG A 311 -3.76 -20.71 7.92
CA ARG A 311 -5.17 -20.36 8.14
C ARG A 311 -5.42 -19.73 9.51
N ARG A 312 -6.31 -18.73 9.52
CA ARG A 312 -6.76 -18.03 10.73
C ARG A 312 -7.47 -18.97 11.71
N ASP A 313 -8.33 -19.85 11.21
CA ASP A 313 -9.12 -20.76 12.06
C ASP A 313 -8.27 -21.81 12.80
N ARG A 314 -6.99 -21.95 12.43
CA ARG A 314 -5.99 -22.80 13.08
C ARG A 314 -5.01 -22.02 13.97
N GLY A 315 -5.18 -20.69 14.11
CA GLY A 315 -4.25 -19.82 14.84
C GLY A 315 -2.89 -19.61 14.13
N GLU A 316 -2.74 -20.06 12.88
CA GLU A 316 -1.46 -20.02 12.15
C GLU A 316 -1.07 -18.59 11.73
N LEU A 317 -2.00 -17.63 11.81
CA LEU A 317 -1.77 -16.21 11.52
C LEU A 317 -1.50 -15.36 12.78
N ASP A 318 -1.53 -15.95 13.98
CA ASP A 318 -1.41 -15.20 15.25
C ASP A 318 0.03 -14.71 15.51
N THR A 319 1.01 -15.23 14.75
CA THR A 319 2.42 -14.82 14.82
C THR A 319 2.71 -13.53 14.07
N PHE A 320 1.77 -13.03 13.25
CA PHE A 320 1.92 -11.73 12.60
C PHE A 320 2.00 -10.62 13.65
N SER A 321 2.89 -9.66 13.42
CA SER A 321 3.02 -8.49 14.29
C SER A 321 3.47 -7.27 13.48
N TYR A 322 3.82 -6.18 14.16
CA TYR A 322 4.18 -4.93 13.50
C TYR A 322 5.36 -5.14 12.54
N ARG A 323 5.08 -5.02 11.23
CA ARG A 323 6.03 -5.21 10.12
C ARG A 323 6.64 -6.62 10.03
N TYR A 324 5.98 -7.60 10.61
CA TYR A 324 6.47 -8.97 10.69
C TYR A 324 5.41 -9.98 10.25
N SER A 325 5.87 -11.01 9.55
CA SER A 325 5.11 -12.23 9.24
C SER A 325 6.03 -13.45 9.36
N PRO A 326 5.49 -14.66 9.61
CA PRO A 326 6.29 -15.89 9.70
C PRO A 326 7.05 -16.22 8.41
N PHE A 327 6.61 -15.65 7.27
CA PHE A 327 7.28 -15.80 5.98
C PHE A 327 8.68 -15.19 5.94
N GLN A 328 9.00 -14.24 6.82
CA GLN A 328 10.32 -13.61 6.87
C GLN A 328 11.42 -14.56 7.39
N ASP A 329 11.03 -15.53 8.24
CA ASP A 329 11.96 -16.51 8.84
C ASP A 329 11.93 -17.88 8.14
N MET A 330 10.98 -18.07 7.22
CA MET A 330 10.73 -19.34 6.55
C MET A 330 11.81 -19.63 5.49
N LYS A 331 12.75 -20.53 5.81
CA LYS A 331 13.89 -20.88 4.94
C LYS A 331 13.50 -21.65 3.69
N ASP A 332 12.40 -22.39 3.73
CA ASP A 332 11.85 -23.18 2.63
C ASP A 332 10.86 -22.40 1.77
N LEU A 333 10.59 -21.12 2.07
CA LEU A 333 9.69 -20.29 1.27
C LEU A 333 10.28 -20.02 -0.13
N VAL A 334 9.45 -20.20 -1.16
CA VAL A 334 9.67 -19.65 -2.50
C VAL A 334 8.85 -18.38 -2.70
N SER A 335 7.52 -18.45 -2.56
CA SER A 335 6.64 -17.29 -2.80
C SER A 335 5.30 -17.44 -2.11
N ILE A 336 4.72 -16.33 -1.67
CA ILE A 336 3.27 -16.24 -1.39
C ILE A 336 2.53 -16.21 -2.74
N THR A 337 1.66 -17.19 -2.97
CA THR A 337 0.99 -17.43 -4.26
C THR A 337 -0.42 -16.85 -4.29
N ALA A 338 -1.15 -16.90 -3.18
CA ALA A 338 -2.48 -16.34 -3.05
C ALA A 338 -2.81 -15.99 -1.59
N ALA A 339 -3.85 -15.20 -1.39
CA ALA A 339 -4.39 -14.93 -0.07
C ALA A 339 -5.90 -14.77 -0.10
N THR A 340 -6.56 -15.23 0.95
CA THR A 340 -8.00 -15.11 1.12
C THR A 340 -8.29 -14.05 2.17
N PHE A 341 -9.06 -13.03 1.79
CA PHE A 341 -9.52 -11.96 2.67
C PHE A 341 -11.00 -12.15 3.01
N LYS A 342 -11.41 -11.82 4.23
CA LYS A 342 -12.80 -11.67 4.65
C LYS A 342 -13.07 -10.22 4.97
N LEU A 343 -13.96 -9.62 4.21
CA LEU A 343 -14.36 -8.23 4.36
C LEU A 343 -15.82 -8.16 4.79
N ALA A 344 -16.18 -7.06 5.46
CA ALA A 344 -17.55 -6.78 5.83
C ALA A 344 -18.16 -5.78 4.83
N HIS A 345 -19.48 -5.81 4.67
CA HIS A 345 -20.17 -4.84 3.85
C HIS A 345 -20.34 -3.51 4.61
N ASP A 346 -20.01 -2.39 3.96
CA ASP A 346 -20.16 -1.04 4.47
C ASP A 346 -20.15 -0.03 3.30
N PRO A 347 -21.29 0.65 3.01
CA PRO A 347 -21.40 1.66 1.96
C PRO A 347 -20.48 2.88 2.12
N GLU A 348 -19.96 3.14 3.32
CA GLU A 348 -19.06 4.27 3.56
C GLU A 348 -17.59 3.96 3.24
N ALA A 349 -17.25 2.71 2.91
CA ALA A 349 -15.88 2.27 2.66
C ALA A 349 -15.18 3.06 1.54
N ALA A 350 -15.89 3.33 0.45
CA ALA A 350 -15.37 4.10 -0.68
C ALA A 350 -14.98 5.54 -0.28
N GLU A 351 -15.79 6.20 0.55
CA GLU A 351 -15.52 7.57 1.01
C GLU A 351 -14.34 7.60 1.98
N ARG A 352 -14.26 6.64 2.92
CA ARG A 352 -13.09 6.52 3.80
C ARG A 352 -11.80 6.30 3.02
N ALA A 353 -11.81 5.43 2.02
CA ALA A 353 -10.69 5.22 1.11
C ALA A 353 -10.28 6.51 0.37
N LYS A 354 -11.26 7.28 -0.12
CA LYS A 354 -11.03 8.59 -0.75
C LYS A 354 -10.35 9.57 0.21
N GLN A 355 -10.83 9.69 1.43
CA GLN A 355 -10.23 10.56 2.45
C GLN A 355 -8.79 10.16 2.79
N MET A 356 -8.51 8.86 2.92
CA MET A 356 -7.15 8.35 3.13
C MET A 356 -6.22 8.69 1.96
N SER A 357 -6.71 8.53 0.72
CA SER A 357 -5.95 8.85 -0.50
C SER A 357 -5.59 10.34 -0.59
N ILE A 358 -6.55 11.24 -0.29
CA ILE A 358 -6.31 12.69 -0.26
C ILE A 358 -5.21 13.03 0.75
N ARG A 359 -5.30 12.51 1.99
CA ARG A 359 -4.29 12.73 3.03
C ARG A 359 -2.92 12.23 2.61
N ARG A 360 -2.86 11.06 1.95
CA ARG A 360 -1.59 10.48 1.49
C ARG A 360 -0.95 11.33 0.40
N LYS A 361 -1.71 11.82 -0.57
CA LYS A 361 -1.21 12.73 -1.62
C LYS A 361 -0.62 14.02 -1.04
N ALA A 362 -1.23 14.56 0.02
CA ALA A 362 -0.75 15.77 0.68
C ALA A 362 0.51 15.55 1.53
N SER A 363 0.74 14.34 2.04
CA SER A 363 1.78 14.06 3.05
C SER A 363 2.94 13.20 2.57
N GLN A 364 2.92 12.69 1.33
CA GLN A 364 3.94 11.76 0.83
C GLN A 364 4.46 12.15 -0.56
N PRO A 365 5.75 11.89 -0.85
CA PRO A 365 6.38 12.21 -2.13
C PRO A 365 6.00 11.20 -3.24
N LEU A 366 4.74 11.19 -3.66
CA LEU A 366 4.22 10.20 -4.63
C LEU A 366 4.81 10.34 -6.04
N ALA A 367 5.35 11.52 -6.37
CA ALA A 367 5.98 11.77 -7.67
C ALA A 367 7.45 11.28 -7.72
N ASP A 368 8.08 11.04 -6.57
CA ASP A 368 9.50 10.67 -6.47
C ASP A 368 9.69 9.15 -6.48
N TYR A 369 10.92 8.72 -6.78
CA TYR A 369 11.31 7.31 -6.66
C TYR A 369 11.65 7.00 -5.20
N THR A 370 10.76 6.28 -4.51
CA THR A 370 10.91 5.92 -3.09
C THR A 370 10.54 4.45 -2.85
N ALA A 371 11.00 3.88 -1.74
CA ALA A 371 10.54 2.57 -1.24
C ALA A 371 9.60 2.71 -0.03
N GLY A 372 8.89 3.83 0.10
CA GLY A 372 8.07 4.11 1.28
C GLY A 372 8.89 4.57 2.49
N CYS A 373 8.39 4.27 3.69
CA CYS A 373 9.12 4.54 4.93
C CYS A 373 10.36 3.65 5.02
N VAL A 374 11.54 4.25 5.24
CA VAL A 374 12.79 3.50 5.40
C VAL A 374 12.88 2.84 6.77
N PHE A 375 12.41 3.52 7.81
CA PHE A 375 12.50 3.06 9.19
C PHE A 375 11.14 2.69 9.77
N ARG A 376 11.17 1.67 10.64
CA ARG A 376 10.09 1.36 11.57
C ARG A 376 10.02 2.45 12.66
N ASN A 377 8.87 2.60 13.29
CA ASN A 377 8.70 3.54 14.40
C ASN A 377 9.27 2.94 15.71
N PRO A 378 10.35 3.52 16.29
CA PRO A 378 10.93 3.00 17.54
C PRO A 378 10.03 3.31 18.74
N GLY A 379 9.70 2.30 19.55
CA GLY A 379 8.99 2.50 20.82
C GLY A 379 7.64 3.25 20.70
N GLY A 380 6.97 3.17 19.55
CA GLY A 380 5.73 3.91 19.28
C GLY A 380 5.93 5.38 18.87
N VAL A 381 7.17 5.87 18.82
CA VAL A 381 7.52 7.20 18.35
C VAL A 381 7.67 7.19 16.82
N SER A 382 7.14 8.21 16.15
CA SER A 382 7.28 8.34 14.70
C SER A 382 8.73 8.57 14.31
N ALA A 383 9.33 7.65 13.54
CA ALA A 383 10.68 7.83 13.01
C ALA A 383 10.75 9.08 12.10
N GLY A 384 9.70 9.33 11.32
CA GLY A 384 9.60 10.54 10.51
C GLY A 384 9.63 11.82 11.34
N LEU A 385 8.98 11.83 12.52
CA LEU A 385 9.01 12.99 13.41
C LEU A 385 10.41 13.22 14.00
N LEU A 386 11.11 12.15 14.38
CA LEU A 386 12.48 12.23 14.88
C LEU A 386 13.41 12.84 13.82
N ILE A 387 13.36 12.33 12.59
CA ILE A 387 14.19 12.81 11.47
C ILE A 387 13.86 14.25 11.09
N ASP A 388 12.57 14.64 11.11
CA ASP A 388 12.15 16.01 10.83
C ASP A 388 12.65 16.99 11.90
N LYS A 389 12.55 16.62 13.19
CA LYS A 389 13.04 17.45 14.30
C LYS A 389 14.55 17.63 14.32
N ALA A 390 15.29 16.62 13.87
CA ALA A 390 16.74 16.70 13.64
C ALA A 390 17.11 17.59 12.43
N GLY A 391 16.12 18.13 11.70
CA GLY A 391 16.37 19.01 10.55
C GLY A 391 16.92 18.28 9.31
N LEU A 392 16.78 16.95 9.24
CA LEU A 392 17.43 16.14 8.20
C LEU A 392 16.67 16.05 6.87
N LYS A 393 15.52 16.73 6.75
CA LYS A 393 14.81 16.82 5.46
C LYS A 393 15.68 17.50 4.41
N GLY A 394 15.84 16.87 3.26
CA GLY A 394 16.66 17.38 2.17
C GLY A 394 18.15 17.08 2.28
N SER A 395 18.61 16.47 3.38
CA SER A 395 19.98 15.94 3.48
C SER A 395 20.22 14.90 2.37
N SER A 396 21.41 14.91 1.78
CA SER A 396 21.73 14.08 0.62
C SER A 396 23.13 13.50 0.64
N VAL A 397 23.28 12.38 -0.06
CA VAL A 397 24.56 11.75 -0.41
C VAL A 397 24.46 11.36 -1.88
N GLY A 398 25.24 12.02 -2.74
CA GLY A 398 25.10 11.83 -4.20
C GLY A 398 23.68 12.13 -4.67
N GLY A 399 23.07 11.19 -5.41
CA GLY A 399 21.67 11.29 -5.85
C GLY A 399 20.62 10.86 -4.82
N ALA A 400 21.02 10.28 -3.68
CA ALA A 400 20.10 9.90 -2.62
C ALA A 400 19.80 11.12 -1.73
N ALA A 401 18.52 11.33 -1.38
CA ALA A 401 18.13 12.40 -0.47
C ALA A 401 16.98 12.00 0.46
N VAL A 402 16.90 12.65 1.63
CA VAL A 402 15.72 12.60 2.49
C VAL A 402 14.64 13.50 1.88
N SER A 403 13.43 13.00 1.70
CA SER A 403 12.34 13.77 1.11
C SER A 403 12.03 15.02 1.93
N LYS A 404 11.86 16.15 1.23
CA LYS A 404 11.41 17.42 1.83
C LYS A 404 9.95 17.37 2.28
N ILE A 405 9.16 16.43 1.75
CA ILE A 405 7.74 16.26 2.09
C ILE A 405 7.61 15.39 3.35
N HIS A 406 8.23 14.21 3.36
CA HIS A 406 8.11 13.25 4.47
C HIS A 406 9.49 12.72 4.88
N ALA A 407 9.95 13.03 6.09
CA ALA A 407 11.33 12.75 6.52
C ALA A 407 11.69 11.25 6.62
N ASN A 408 10.72 10.36 6.79
CA ASN A 408 10.98 8.90 6.73
C ASN A 408 11.02 8.34 5.29
N PHE A 409 10.84 9.16 4.25
CA PHE A 409 10.90 8.73 2.85
C PHE A 409 12.21 9.20 2.25
N PHE A 410 12.97 8.25 1.71
CA PHE A 410 14.23 8.53 1.04
C PHE A 410 13.97 8.42 -0.46
N ILE A 411 14.47 9.39 -1.21
CA ILE A 411 14.19 9.56 -2.63
C ILE A 411 15.47 9.32 -3.43
N ASN A 412 15.31 8.69 -4.59
CA ASN A 412 16.31 8.71 -5.65
C ASN A 412 15.99 9.90 -6.56
N ASP A 413 16.92 10.87 -6.65
CA ASP A 413 16.80 11.98 -7.57
C ASP A 413 16.91 11.48 -9.02
N LYS A 414 15.83 11.69 -9.78
CA LYS A 414 15.66 11.20 -11.16
C LYS A 414 16.73 11.73 -12.13
N GLY A 415 17.44 12.79 -11.78
CA GLY A 415 18.41 13.45 -12.66
C GLY A 415 19.86 13.01 -12.53
N ILE A 416 20.26 12.31 -11.45
CA ILE A 416 21.68 12.20 -11.07
C ILE A 416 22.22 10.76 -11.17
N GLY A 417 21.34 9.75 -11.18
CA GLY A 417 21.74 8.34 -11.12
C GLY A 417 22.24 7.99 -9.73
N THR A 418 21.35 7.45 -8.89
CA THR A 418 21.67 7.10 -7.50
C THR A 418 22.09 5.64 -7.37
N THR A 419 23.16 5.41 -6.62
CA THR A 419 23.65 4.06 -6.29
C THR A 419 23.09 3.54 -4.96
N ALA A 420 23.08 2.23 -4.80
CA ALA A 420 22.73 1.57 -3.54
C ALA A 420 23.72 1.93 -2.44
N LYS A 421 24.99 2.13 -2.77
CA LYS A 421 26.02 2.61 -1.85
C LYS A 421 25.66 3.99 -1.27
N GLU A 422 25.30 4.95 -2.11
CA GLU A 422 24.90 6.30 -1.67
C GLU A 422 23.64 6.26 -0.81
N MET A 423 22.63 5.49 -1.22
CA MET A 423 21.41 5.30 -0.42
C MET A 423 21.74 4.70 0.97
N ARG A 424 22.60 3.68 1.04
CA ARG A 424 23.06 3.09 2.31
C ARG A 424 23.81 4.09 3.18
N GLN A 425 24.68 4.91 2.58
CA GLN A 425 25.42 5.94 3.30
C GLN A 425 24.48 6.98 3.92
N LEU A 426 23.46 7.43 3.16
CA LEU A 426 22.46 8.35 3.68
C LEU A 426 21.63 7.72 4.81
N ILE A 427 21.18 6.47 4.63
CA ILE A 427 20.42 5.73 5.66
C ILE A 427 21.25 5.61 6.94
N GLN A 428 22.53 5.25 6.83
CA GLN A 428 23.41 5.11 7.99
C GLN A 428 23.67 6.45 8.67
N GLY A 429 23.93 7.52 7.92
CA GLY A 429 24.11 8.87 8.47
C GLY A 429 22.89 9.36 9.25
N VAL A 430 21.67 9.08 8.76
CA VAL A 430 20.44 9.42 9.49
C VAL A 430 20.28 8.58 10.76
N LYS A 431 20.64 7.29 10.75
CA LYS A 431 20.61 6.45 11.96
C LYS A 431 21.57 6.98 13.02
N ASP A 432 22.78 7.35 12.61
CA ASP A 432 23.84 7.82 13.51
C ASP A 432 23.45 9.17 14.15
N GLU A 433 22.92 10.10 13.35
CA GLU A 433 22.46 11.40 13.86
C GLU A 433 21.31 11.25 14.86
N ILE A 434 20.30 10.45 14.52
CA ILE A 434 19.13 10.26 15.40
C ILE A 434 19.51 9.56 16.70
N PHE A 435 20.44 8.62 16.65
CA PHE A 435 20.97 8.00 17.86
C PHE A 435 21.74 9.01 18.72
N ALA A 436 22.60 9.84 18.11
CA ALA A 436 23.37 10.86 18.82
C ALA A 436 22.49 11.94 19.48
N GLU A 437 21.47 12.43 18.78
CA GLU A 437 20.60 13.50 19.29
C GLU A 437 19.56 13.00 20.30
N THR A 438 19.01 11.81 20.08
CA THR A 438 17.78 11.37 20.78
C THR A 438 17.94 10.07 21.57
N GLY A 439 19.03 9.33 21.39
CA GLY A 439 19.24 7.99 21.94
C GLY A 439 18.36 6.90 21.32
N HIS A 440 17.49 7.22 20.35
CA HIS A 440 16.64 6.22 19.70
C HIS A 440 17.42 5.45 18.64
N VAL A 441 17.31 4.12 18.67
CA VAL A 441 17.86 3.25 17.62
C VAL A 441 16.80 3.07 16.53
N LEU A 442 17.09 3.56 15.32
CA LEU A 442 16.24 3.36 14.16
C LEU A 442 16.52 2.00 13.51
N HIS A 443 15.48 1.18 13.39
CA HIS A 443 15.52 -0.09 12.67
C HIS A 443 14.89 0.07 11.29
N GLU A 444 15.57 -0.46 10.28
CA GLU A 444 15.12 -0.40 8.89
C GLU A 444 13.92 -1.34 8.65
N GLU A 445 12.95 -0.87 7.87
CA GLU A 445 11.84 -1.66 7.31
C GLU A 445 12.20 -2.19 5.91
N VAL A 446 13.00 -1.42 5.18
CA VAL A 446 13.51 -1.74 3.85
C VAL A 446 14.40 -2.98 3.88
N ARG A 447 14.28 -3.82 2.85
CA ARG A 447 15.11 -5.01 2.71
C ARG A 447 16.28 -4.77 1.76
N HIS A 448 17.49 -5.02 2.26
CA HIS A 448 18.70 -4.98 1.46
C HIS A 448 18.88 -6.32 0.76
N ILE A 449 18.95 -6.31 -0.57
CA ILE A 449 19.22 -7.49 -1.38
C ILE A 449 20.69 -7.42 -1.82
N PRO A 450 21.59 -8.16 -1.15
CA PRO A 450 23.01 -8.11 -1.45
C PRO A 450 23.34 -8.87 -2.74
N PHE A 451 24.45 -8.50 -3.37
CA PHE A 451 25.11 -9.37 -4.33
C PHE A 451 25.87 -10.44 -3.55
N ARG A 452 25.40 -11.69 -3.64
CA ARG A 452 26.09 -12.87 -3.14
C ARG A 452 26.64 -13.61 -4.34
N LEU A 453 27.93 -13.93 -4.31
CA LEU A 453 28.44 -14.97 -5.20
C LEU A 453 27.92 -16.28 -4.63
N SER A 454 27.45 -17.20 -5.48
CA SER A 454 27.18 -18.55 -5.01
C SER A 454 28.45 -19.08 -4.35
N ASP A 455 28.35 -19.39 -3.06
CA ASP A 455 29.46 -19.93 -2.27
C ASP A 455 29.72 -21.38 -2.72
N LYS A 456 30.19 -21.61 -3.95
CA LYS A 456 30.82 -22.86 -4.42
C LYS A 456 31.35 -22.75 -5.85
N LYS A 457 32.63 -23.12 -5.98
CA LYS A 457 33.32 -23.49 -7.22
C LYS A 457 32.96 -24.90 -7.64
#